data_AF-A0A920TUU8-F1
#
_entry.id   AF-A0A920TUU8-F1
#
_cell.length_a   1.000
_cell.length_b   1.000
_cell.length_c   1.000
_cell.angle_alpha   90.00
_cell.angle_beta   90.00
_cell.angle_gamma   90.00
#
_symmetry.space_group_name_H-M   'P 1'
#
loop_
_entity.id
_entity.type
_entity.pdbx_description
1 polymer ?
#
loop_
_entity_poly.entity_id
_entity_poly.type
_entity_poly.pdbx_seq_one_letter_code
_entity_poly.pdbx_strand_id
1 'polypeptide(L)' 'MVLCYRGICSDMYFVHIAFVGYDYTEGGYQFARTYDWIGDPVNISLALGIDGIAAPLVLLNGIVLLGAVLISQT' A
#
# COMPACT_ATOMS: atom_id res chain seq x y z
N MET A 1 -12.84 -16.33 11.11
CA MET A 1 -12.41 -15.11 11.83
C MET A 1 -10.93 -15.11 12.20
N VAL A 2 -10.40 -16.08 12.97
CA VAL A 2 -8.98 -16.11 13.42
C VAL A 2 -7.95 -16.11 12.26
N LEU A 3 -8.28 -16.73 11.12
CA LEU A 3 -7.44 -16.66 9.90
C LEU A 3 -7.38 -15.26 9.27
N CYS A 4 -8.45 -14.44 9.40
CA CYS A 4 -8.49 -13.06 8.90
C CYS A 4 -7.60 -12.15 9.74
N TYR A 5 -7.62 -12.33 11.07
CA TYR A 5 -6.78 -11.56 11.99
C TYR A 5 -5.28 -11.86 11.80
N ARG A 6 -4.93 -13.13 11.57
CA ARG A 6 -3.55 -13.52 11.24
C ARG A 6 -3.06 -12.93 9.92
N GLY A 7 -3.92 -12.84 8.90
CA GLY A 7 -3.61 -12.17 7.64
C GLY A 7 -3.30 -10.69 7.86
N ILE A 8 -4.20 -9.96 8.51
CA ILE A 8 -4.05 -8.51 8.78
C ILE A 8 -2.80 -8.14 9.58
N CYS A 9 -2.39 -8.95 10.55
CA CYS A 9 -1.14 -8.71 11.25
C CYS A 9 0.08 -8.82 10.33
N SER A 10 0.05 -9.72 9.34
CA SER A 10 1.09 -9.87 8.33
C SER A 10 1.08 -8.70 7.33
N ASP A 11 -0.10 -8.25 6.91
CA ASP A 11 -0.25 -7.11 6.00
C ASP A 11 0.22 -5.80 6.63
N MET A 12 -0.05 -5.59 7.93
CA MET A 12 0.40 -4.39 8.62
C MET A 12 1.92 -4.31 8.78
N TYR A 13 2.60 -5.45 8.92
CA TYR A 13 4.05 -5.51 8.93
C TYR A 13 4.65 -5.04 7.60
N PHE A 14 4.07 -5.46 6.47
CA PHE A 14 4.49 -5.04 5.14
C PHE A 14 4.32 -3.53 4.94
N VAL A 15 3.17 -2.99 5.36
CA VAL A 15 2.88 -1.55 5.26
C VAL A 15 3.83 -0.71 6.12
N HIS A 16 4.19 -1.19 7.33
CA HIS A 16 5.20 -0.53 8.17
C HIS A 16 6.58 -0.49 7.51
N ILE A 17 7.00 -1.61 6.91
CA ILE A 17 8.29 -1.67 6.19
C ILE A 17 8.29 -0.73 4.99
N ALA A 18 7.18 -0.65 4.25
CA ALA A 18 7.08 0.26 3.12
C ALA A 18 7.23 1.74 3.52
N PHE A 19 6.75 2.12 4.71
CA PHE A 19 6.88 3.49 5.23
C PHE A 19 8.30 3.80 5.74
N VAL A 20 8.95 2.84 6.42
CA VAL A 20 10.32 3.03 6.96
C VAL A 20 11.38 2.90 5.86
N GLY A 21 11.14 2.06 4.86
CA GLY A 21 12.03 1.86 3.71
C GLY A 21 11.94 2.94 2.63
N TYR A 22 11.05 3.93 2.78
CA TYR A 22 11.00 5.09 1.90
C TYR A 22 12.13 6.06 2.26
N ASP A 23 13.02 6.35 1.31
CA ASP A 23 14.10 7.31 1.51
C ASP A 23 13.55 8.74 1.31
N TYR A 24 13.47 9.51 2.39
CA TYR A 24 12.98 10.89 2.37
C TYR A 24 13.97 11.89 1.73
N THR A 25 15.21 11.48 1.47
CA THR A 25 16.28 12.31 0.90
C THR A 25 16.37 12.20 -0.61
N GLU A 26 16.02 11.04 -1.18
CA GLU A 26 15.81 10.87 -2.62
C GLU A 26 14.38 11.29 -2.99
N GLY A 27 14.21 12.57 -3.35
CA GLY A 27 12.94 13.08 -3.86
C GLY A 27 12.49 12.38 -5.15
N GLY A 28 11.18 12.16 -5.29
CA GLY A 28 10.57 11.52 -6.47
C GLY A 28 9.76 10.27 -6.12
N TYR A 29 9.33 9.53 -7.15
CA TYR A 29 8.59 8.28 -6.99
C TYR A 29 9.55 7.11 -6.79
N GLN A 30 9.51 6.51 -5.60
CA GLN A 30 10.21 5.27 -5.28
C GLN A 30 9.25 4.07 -5.43
N PHE A 31 9.80 2.86 -5.59
CA PHE A 31 9.00 1.66 -5.90
C PHE A 31 8.13 1.79 -7.16
N ALA A 32 8.60 2.57 -8.15
CA ALA A 32 7.89 2.79 -9.39
C ALA A 32 7.79 1.50 -10.22
N ARG A 33 6.56 1.08 -10.53
CA ARG A 33 6.27 -0.08 -11.38
C ARG A 33 5.18 0.31 -12.37
N THR A 34 5.53 0.19 -13.64
CA THR A 34 4.60 0.44 -14.74
C THR A 34 4.08 -0.90 -15.25
N TYR A 35 2.75 -1.03 -15.25
CA TYR A 35 2.06 -2.19 -15.80
C TYR A 35 1.27 -1.77 -17.02
N ASP A 36 1.33 -2.55 -18.09
CA ASP A 36 0.45 -2.36 -19.23
C ASP A 36 -0.96 -2.81 -18.81
N TRP A 37 -1.89 -1.86 -18.70
CA TRP A 37 -3.22 -2.15 -18.19
C TRP A 37 -4.21 -2.37 -19.33
N ILE A 38 -4.22 -1.47 -20.31
CA ILE A 38 -5.11 -1.54 -21.47
C ILE A 38 -4.27 -1.48 -22.74
N GLY A 39 -4.28 -2.58 -23.50
CA GLY A 39 -3.66 -2.68 -24.82
C GLY A 39 -4.45 -1.94 -25.90
N ASP A 40 -4.03 -2.11 -27.15
CA ASP A 40 -4.59 -1.40 -28.31
C ASP A 40 -6.13 -1.41 -28.39
N PRO A 41 -6.76 -0.27 -28.75
CA PRO A 41 -6.15 0.96 -29.30
C PRO A 41 -5.83 2.05 -28.27
N VAL A 42 -6.05 1.80 -26.98
CA VAL A 42 -6.05 2.87 -25.96
C VAL A 42 -4.71 3.00 -25.22
N ASN A 43 -3.85 1.97 -25.26
CA ASN A 43 -2.44 1.97 -24.82
C ASN A 43 -2.18 2.77 -23.52
N ILE A 44 -2.91 2.40 -22.46
CA ILE A 44 -2.78 3.02 -21.14
C ILE A 44 -1.93 2.11 -20.25
N SER A 45 -0.81 2.66 -19.80
CA SER A 45 0.04 2.06 -18.79
C SER A 45 -0.32 2.58 -17.39
N LEU A 46 -0.55 1.68 -16.44
CA LEU A 46 -0.71 1.98 -15.02
C LEU A 46 0.68 2.12 -14.38
N ALA A 47 1.11 3.36 -14.16
CA ALA A 47 2.29 3.66 -13.37
C ALA A 47 1.94 3.75 -11.89
N LEU A 48 2.44 2.81 -11.09
CA LEU A 48 2.33 2.83 -9.63
C LEU A 48 3.66 3.31 -9.06
N GLY A 49 3.63 4.23 -8.11
CA GLY A 49 4.81 4.72 -7.42
C GLY A 49 4.45 5.23 -6.04
N ILE A 50 5.39 5.13 -5.10
CA ILE A 50 5.27 5.66 -3.75
C ILE A 50 6.06 6.96 -3.69
N ASP A 51 5.39 8.03 -3.29
CA ASP A 51 5.96 9.35 -3.03
C ASP A 51 5.81 9.68 -1.53
N GLY A 52 6.46 10.74 -1.05
CA GLY A 52 6.48 11.13 0.36
C GLY A 52 5.09 11.39 0.95
N ILE A 53 4.10 11.74 0.13
CA ILE A 53 2.69 11.84 0.54
C ILE A 53 1.95 10.50 0.44
N ALA A 54 2.27 9.68 -0.56
CA ALA A 54 1.63 8.37 -0.72
C ALA A 54 2.04 7.39 0.39
N ALA A 55 3.28 7.47 0.88
CA ALA A 55 3.80 6.63 1.97
C ALA A 55 2.93 6.70 3.26
N PRO A 56 2.64 7.88 3.85
CA PRO A 56 1.76 7.96 5.02
C PRO A 56 0.29 7.62 4.72
N LEU A 57 -0.18 7.83 3.50
CA LEU A 57 -1.56 7.44 3.10
C LEU A 57 -1.73 5.92 3.07
N VAL A 58 -0.73 5.19 2.56
CA VAL A 58 -0.72 3.71 2.58
C VAL A 58 -0.62 3.19 4.01
N LEU A 59 0.18 3.84 4.87
CA LEU A 59 0.26 3.54 6.30
C LEU A 59 -1.10 3.71 6.99
N LEU A 60 -1.77 4.83 6.75
CA LEU A 60 -3.08 5.13 7.32
C LEU A 60 -4.12 4.08 6.88
N ASN A 61 -4.13 3.70 5.60
CA ASN A 61 -5.06 2.68 5.11
C ASN A 61 -4.88 1.33 5.82
N GLY A 62 -3.64 0.93 6.11
CA GLY A 62 -3.34 -0.27 6.89
C GLY A 62 -3.90 -0.21 8.32
N ILE A 63 -3.76 0.94 9.01
CA ILE A 63 -4.29 1.15 10.37
C ILE A 63 -5.82 1.17 10.37
N VAL A 64 -6.45 1.83 9.40
CA VAL A 64 -7.91 1.88 9.27
C VAL A 64 -8.48 0.48 9.02
N LEU A 65 -7.84 -0.31 8.15
CA LEU A 65 -8.26 -1.69 7.87
C LEU A 65 -8.17 -2.57 9.13
N LEU A 66 -7.11 -2.41 9.93
CA LEU A 66 -6.99 -3.09 11.23
C LEU A 66 -8.16 -2.74 12.16
N GLY A 67 -8.47 -1.44 12.29
CA GLY A 67 -9.57 -0.97 13.13
C GLY A 67 -10.94 -1.49 12.66
N ALA A 68 -11.18 -1.49 11.35
CA ALA A 68 -12.40 -1.99 10.75
C ALA A 68 -12.63 -3.48 11.04
N VAL A 69 -11.58 -4.31 10.93
CA VAL A 69 -11.70 -5.74 11.21
C VAL A 69 -11.89 -6.03 12.69
N LEU A 70 -11.21 -5.28 13.58
CA LEU A 70 -11.39 -5.40 15.02
C LEU A 70 -12.84 -5.12 15.44
N ILE A 71 -13.44 -4.04 14.92
CA ILE A 71 -14.83 -3.67 15.20
C ILE A 71 -15.82 -4.66 14.59
N SER A 72 -15.50 -5.31 13.47
CA SER A 72 -16.36 -6.34 12.86
C SER A 72 -16.54 -7.59 13.74
N GLN A 73 -15.74 -7.77 14.80
CA GLN A 73 -15.82 -8.94 15.70
C GLN A 73 -16.68 -8.69 16.95
N THR A 74 -17.13 -7.45 17.20
CA THR A 74 -18.03 -7.10 18.31
C THR A 74 -19.48 -7.27 17.89
#